data_AF-A0A0D5C2S2-F1
#
_entry.id   AF-A0A0D5C2S2-F1
#
_cell.length_a   1.000
_cell.length_b   1.000
_cell.length_c   1.000
_cell.angle_alpha   90.00
_cell.angle_beta   90.00
_cell.angle_gamma   90.00
#
_symmetry.space_group_name_H-M   'P 1'
#
loop_
_entity.id
_entity.type
_entity.pdbx_description
1 polymer ?
#
loop_
_entity_poly.entity_id
_entity_poly.type
_entity_poly.pdbx_seq_one_letter_code
_entity_poly.pdbx_strand_id
1 'polypeptide(L)'
;MVNEENTCERCNKSDTSIGKITQYKNHGIDKLLCQICIKEIDDYYSLTCSKCGKPAHMRGKLMEFENEKICTVCMDEIKMKKITEPDQK
;
A
#
# COMPACT_ATOMS: atom_id res chain seq x y z
N MET A 1 1.68 -34.52 6.57
CA MET A 1 0.82 -33.36 6.30
C MET A 1 1.56 -32.56 5.25
N VAL A 2 1.02 -32.44 4.04
CA VAL A 2 1.63 -31.59 3.02
C VAL A 2 1.39 -30.17 3.50
N ASN A 3 2.43 -29.44 3.88
CA ASN A 3 2.31 -28.00 4.06
C ASN A 3 2.03 -27.44 2.67
N GLU A 4 0.76 -27.11 2.38
CA GLU A 4 0.43 -26.31 1.21
C GLU A 4 1.15 -24.96 1.38
N GLU A 5 2.27 -24.80 0.69
CA GLU A 5 2.96 -23.51 0.61
C GLU A 5 2.03 -22.54 -0.09
N ASN A 6 1.42 -21.64 0.68
CA ASN A 6 0.66 -20.55 0.10
C ASN A 6 1.62 -19.57 -0.56
N THR A 7 1.23 -19.01 -1.70
CA THR A 7 2.03 -18.02 -2.43
C THR A 7 1.27 -16.71 -2.54
N CYS A 8 1.95 -15.59 -2.29
CA CYS A 8 1.34 -14.27 -2.41
C CYS A 8 1.08 -13.96 -3.88
N GLU A 9 -0.18 -13.73 -4.26
CA GLU A 9 -0.60 -13.48 -5.65
C GLU A 9 -0.13 -12.13 -6.21
N ARG A 10 0.54 -11.29 -5.39
CA ARG A 10 1.10 -9.99 -5.82
C ARG A 10 2.61 -10.03 -6.00
N CYS A 11 3.35 -10.63 -5.06
CA CYS A 11 4.81 -10.66 -5.10
C CYS A 11 5.40 -12.04 -5.44
N ASN A 12 4.56 -13.06 -5.61
CA ASN A 12 4.91 -14.44 -5.96
C ASN A 12 5.90 -15.11 -4.99
N LYS A 13 5.97 -14.64 -3.74
CA LYS A 13 6.79 -15.24 -2.68
C LYS A 13 5.94 -16.20 -1.84
N SER A 14 6.54 -17.31 -1.41
CA SER A 14 5.92 -18.32 -0.55
C SER A 14 5.80 -17.84 0.90
N ASP A 15 4.86 -18.39 1.65
CA ASP A 15 4.71 -18.11 3.09
C ASP A 15 5.97 -18.45 3.91
N THR A 16 6.73 -19.45 3.48
CA THR A 16 8.05 -19.80 4.03
C THR A 16 9.09 -18.67 3.88
N SER A 17 8.96 -17.83 2.86
CA SER A 17 9.92 -16.76 2.55
C SER A 17 9.56 -15.39 3.16
N ILE A 18 8.26 -15.11 3.33
CA ILE A 18 7.74 -13.78 3.71
C ILE A 18 6.79 -13.83 4.92
N GLY A 19 6.58 -15.01 5.48
CA GLY A 19 5.67 -15.25 6.58
C GLY A 19 4.21 -15.37 6.13
N LYS A 20 3.30 -15.07 7.05
CA LYS A 20 1.87 -15.37 6.92
C LYS A 20 1.25 -14.72 5.67
N ILE A 21 0.65 -15.56 4.82
CA ILE A 21 -0.24 -15.17 3.73
C ILE A 21 -1.68 -15.37 4.18
N THR A 22 -2.54 -14.42 3.84
CA THR A 22 -3.96 -14.43 4.22
C THR A 22 -4.82 -13.95 3.07
N GLN A 23 -6.08 -14.39 3.05
CA GLN A 23 -7.06 -13.84 2.13
C GLN A 23 -7.29 -12.35 2.44
N TYR A 24 -7.06 -11.50 1.46
CA TYR A 24 -7.35 -10.07 1.52
C TYR A 24 -8.61 -9.78 0.70
N LYS A 25 -9.62 -9.18 1.35
CA LYS A 25 -10.92 -8.85 0.76
C LYS A 25 -11.31 -7.41 1.05
N ASN A 26 -10.54 -6.47 0.50
CA ASN A 26 -10.77 -5.05 0.70
C ASN A 26 -10.40 -4.26 -0.57
N HIS A 27 -10.91 -3.03 -0.68
CA HIS A 27 -10.64 -2.13 -1.82
C HIS A 27 -10.94 -2.75 -3.21
N GLY A 28 -11.89 -3.68 -3.28
CA GLY A 28 -12.23 -4.40 -4.51
C GLY A 28 -11.23 -5.50 -4.93
N ILE A 29 -10.30 -5.85 -4.04
CA ILE A 29 -9.31 -6.93 -4.25
C ILE A 29 -9.74 -8.14 -3.42
N ASP A 30 -9.84 -9.30 -4.06
CA ASP A 30 -10.04 -10.61 -3.42
C ASP A 30 -8.90 -11.55 -3.83
N LYS A 31 -7.81 -11.58 -3.04
CA LYS A 31 -6.57 -12.33 -3.34
C LYS A 31 -5.86 -12.81 -2.07
N LEU A 32 -5.08 -13.89 -2.17
CA LEU A 32 -4.11 -14.33 -1.17
C LEU A 32 -2.88 -13.43 -1.19
N LEU A 33 -2.74 -12.60 -0.16
CA LEU A 33 -1.67 -11.62 -0.05
C LEU A 33 -0.88 -11.79 1.23
N CYS A 34 0.40 -11.43 1.17
CA CYS A 34 1.23 -11.32 2.36
C CYS A 34 1.01 -10.00 3.10
N GLN A 35 1.39 -9.97 4.37
CA GLN A 35 1.25 -8.78 5.22
C GLN A 35 1.93 -7.53 4.65
N ILE A 36 3.07 -7.69 3.98
CA ILE A 36 3.78 -6.56 3.34
C ILE A 36 2.95 -5.98 2.20
N CYS A 37 2.46 -6.83 1.30
CA CYS A 37 1.62 -6.41 0.18
C CYS A 37 0.29 -5.82 0.63
N ILE A 38 -0.32 -6.36 1.69
CA ILE A 38 -1.53 -5.81 2.30
C ILE A 38 -1.27 -4.40 2.81
N LYS A 39 -0.20 -4.23 3.61
CA LYS A 39 0.18 -2.93 4.16
C LYS A 39 0.39 -1.88 3.08
N GLU A 40 1.11 -2.21 2.02
CA GLU A 40 1.31 -1.26 0.91
C GLU A 40 0.00 -0.82 0.22
N ILE A 41 -0.96 -1.75 0.09
CA ILE A 41 -2.28 -1.44 -0.50
C ILE A 41 -3.04 -0.53 0.47
N ASP A 42 -3.17 -0.93 1.73
CA ASP A 42 -3.91 -0.16 2.73
C ASP A 42 -3.30 1.24 2.90
N ASP A 43 -1.96 1.34 2.94
CA ASP A 43 -1.24 2.61 2.96
C ASP A 43 -1.62 3.45 1.75
N TYR A 44 -1.58 2.91 0.53
CA TYR A 44 -1.98 3.62 -0.69
C TYR A 44 -3.44 4.12 -0.65
N TYR A 45 -4.38 3.27 -0.20
CA TYR A 45 -5.79 3.64 -0.12
C TYR A 45 -6.10 4.65 0.99
N SER A 46 -5.28 4.68 2.05
CA SER A 46 -5.38 5.66 3.14
C SER A 46 -4.86 7.06 2.75
N LEU A 47 -4.08 7.17 1.67
CA LEU A 47 -3.52 8.45 1.25
C LEU A 47 -4.60 9.43 0.81
N THR A 48 -4.55 10.61 1.40
CA THR A 48 -5.38 11.76 1.04
C THR A 48 -4.49 12.94 0.72
N CYS A 49 -4.88 13.75 -0.26
CA CYS A 49 -4.20 15.00 -0.55
C CYS A 49 -4.42 15.98 0.61
N SER A 50 -3.34 16.52 1.18
CA SER A 50 -3.38 17.50 2.28
C SER A 50 -4.10 18.81 1.92
N LYS A 51 -4.10 19.18 0.64
CA LYS A 51 -4.70 20.43 0.15
C LYS A 51 -6.18 20.31 -0.20
N CYS A 52 -6.59 19.23 -0.87
CA CYS A 52 -7.97 19.06 -1.32
C CYS A 52 -8.77 17.99 -0.56
N GLY A 53 -8.12 17.27 0.37
CA GLY A 53 -8.73 16.21 1.18
C GLY A 53 -9.16 14.97 0.39
N LYS A 54 -8.92 14.94 -0.93
CA LYS A 54 -9.40 13.85 -1.78
C LYS A 54 -8.51 12.61 -1.63
N PRO A 55 -9.10 11.40 -1.61
CA PRO A 55 -8.32 10.16 -1.61
C PRO A 55 -7.49 10.03 -2.88
N ALA A 56 -6.24 9.63 -2.72
CA ALA A 56 -5.28 9.41 -3.81
C ALA A 56 -5.79 8.42 -4.87
N HIS A 57 -6.52 7.39 -4.42
CA HIS A 57 -7.04 6.33 -5.28
C HIS A 57 -8.29 6.74 -6.10
N MET A 58 -9.02 7.80 -5.73
CA MET A 58 -10.34 8.11 -6.29
C MET A 58 -10.34 8.98 -7.56
N ARG A 59 -9.22 9.59 -7.98
CA ARG A 59 -9.18 10.42 -9.20
C ARG A 59 -7.85 10.34 -9.96
N GLY A 60 -7.66 9.25 -10.70
CA GLY A 60 -6.82 9.27 -11.91
C GLY A 60 -5.32 9.40 -11.68
N LYS A 61 -4.79 8.54 -10.81
CA LYS A 61 -3.37 8.28 -10.57
C LYS A 61 -2.68 9.35 -9.74
N LEU A 62 -2.40 8.99 -8.49
CA LEU A 62 -1.23 9.48 -7.79
C LEU A 62 -0.02 9.30 -8.72
N MET A 63 0.62 10.40 -9.11
CA MET A 63 1.81 10.36 -9.96
C MET A 63 3.02 10.21 -9.05
N GLU A 64 3.86 9.21 -9.31
CA GLU A 64 5.17 9.09 -8.65
C GLU A 64 6.21 9.76 -9.55
N PHE A 65 6.85 10.81 -9.02
CA PHE A 65 7.93 11.53 -9.69
C PHE A 65 9.04 11.76 -8.67
N GLU A 66 10.27 11.30 -8.94
CA GLU A 66 11.44 11.49 -8.04
C GLU A 66 11.22 11.04 -6.57
N ASN A 67 10.45 9.96 -6.35
CA ASN A 67 10.01 9.45 -5.05
C ASN A 67 8.95 10.30 -4.32
N GLU A 68 8.39 11.28 -5.00
CA GLU A 68 7.32 12.12 -4.50
C GLU A 68 5.98 11.69 -5.09
N LYS A 69 4.95 11.73 -4.25
CA LYS A 69 3.58 11.38 -4.63
C LYS A 69 2.83 12.66 -4.92
N ILE A 70 2.38 12.88 -6.16
CA ILE A 70 1.74 14.12 -6.58
C ILE A 70 0.23 13.90 -6.75
N CYS A 71 -0.57 14.84 -6.23
CA CYS A 71 -2.00 14.87 -6.47
C CYS A 71 -2.26 15.50 -7.84
N THR A 72 -2.76 14.70 -8.79
CA THR A 72 -3.07 15.16 -10.16
C THR A 72 -4.23 16.15 -10.26
N VAL A 73 -4.98 16.38 -9.17
CA VAL A 73 -6.06 17.37 -9.12
C VAL A 73 -5.53 18.77 -8.82
N CYS A 74 -4.62 18.90 -7.84
CA CYS A 74 -4.10 20.19 -7.41
C CYS A 74 -2.64 20.44 -7.81
N MET A 75 -2.01 19.45 -8.48
CA MET A 75 -0.58 19.40 -8.79
C MET A 75 0.29 19.72 -7.57
N ASP A 76 -0.15 19.27 -6.41
CA ASP A 76 0.53 19.51 -5.13
C ASP A 76 1.04 18.18 -4.57
N GLU A 77 2.11 18.24 -3.80
CA GLU A 77 2.68 17.08 -3.13
C GLU A 77 1.63 16.50 -2.18
N ILE A 78 1.33 15.22 -2.37
CA ILE A 78 0.71 14.40 -1.34
C ILE A 78 1.82 14.16 -0.34
N LYS A 79 1.96 15.11 0.60
CA LYS A 79 2.78 14.95 1.79
C LYS A 79 2.21 13.76 2.55
N MET A 80 2.76 12.57 2.26
CA MET A 80 2.70 11.48 3.21
C MET A 80 3.17 12.11 4.52
N LYS A 81 2.36 12.06 5.58
CA LYS A 81 2.87 12.38 6.91
C LYS A 81 4.16 11.59 7.00
N LYS A 82 5.31 12.27 7.06
CA LYS A 82 6.55 11.62 7.44
C LYS A 82 6.15 10.89 8.70
N ILE A 83 6.18 9.56 8.66
CA ILE A 83 6.25 8.80 9.88
C ILE A 83 7.62 9.25 10.37
N THR A 84 7.63 10.29 11.19
CA THR A 84 8.79 10.61 12.00
C THR A 84 9.07 9.29 12.69
N GLU A 85 10.19 8.67 12.33
CA GLU A 85 10.83 7.71 13.20
C GLU A 85 10.73 8.31 14.61
N PRO A 86 10.20 7.59 15.61
CA PRO A 86 10.17 8.13 16.95
C PRO A 86 11.60 8.53 17.27
N ASP A 87 11.81 9.82 17.54
CA ASP A 87 13.03 10.41 18.07
C ASP A 87 13.70 9.37 18.98
N GLN A 88 14.74 8.70 18.48
CA GLN A 88 15.64 7.95 19.33
C GLN A 88 16.51 9.00 20.01
N LYS A 89 15.96 9.59 21.07
CA LYS A 89 16.71 10.38 22.04
C LYS A 89 17.37 9.47 23.07
#